data_AF-A0A8S1C9N3-F1
#
_entry.id   AF-A0A8S1C9N3-F1
#
_cell.length_a   1.000
_cell.length_b   1.000
_cell.length_c   1.000
_cell.angle_alpha   90.00
_cell.angle_beta   90.00
_cell.angle_gamma   90.00
#
_symmetry.space_group_name_H-M   'P 1'
#
loop_
_entity.id
_entity.type
_entity.pdbx_description
1 polymer ?
#
loop_
_entity_poly.entity_id
_entity_poly.type
_entity_poly.pdbx_seq_one_letter_code
_entity_poly.pdbx_strand_id
1 'polypeptide(L)'
;MEEIVYDFWRLVWQEHASCIVMLTKTFDFIRVMCVQYWPASMTKSETYGDITIRVTQEEELANFRIRTIHISRNFGPDKPVEERVLLQFHYTEWYSHSCPFSNAILEFRRRVRAVAKHHVESGDGPVIVHCNDGGGRSGVYLAIDANLELMEEEDGFDVFGYLKKLRQSRKGLIETIDQYKFVYDTLEEFVVCGNSWFPVSELSQRLRAKSVKNPITKQNEYQREYAQICKQTPRFTIGDCAGGHRGDNRAKNRDVLIIPPDNFRPYLTSFQGNSFTDYINAVFVDGYTKPREYIVTEWPLKNTVGEFWSLVYDYECSAVVVLCVPDVGMQNTFPTFWPEGRPGHSKKYGPVFTIDHISHQHYSNIKSWIFRINKKIVSLTELMAGVKAPPRTVQLYQLMCWPLGHKVPTSTNSLVELMNMVERWRQRTDYGPVAVVSP
;
A
#
# COMPACT_ATOMS: atom_id res chain seq x y z
N MET A 1 0.25 5.15 32.48
CA MET A 1 -0.06 5.29 31.03
C MET A 1 -1.43 5.94 30.83
N GLU A 2 -2.49 5.50 31.52
CA GLU A 2 -3.81 6.16 31.47
C GLU A 2 -3.77 7.66 31.85
N GLU A 3 -2.97 8.05 32.85
CA GLU A 3 -2.80 9.46 33.22
C GLU A 3 -2.26 10.33 32.05
N ILE A 4 -1.34 9.80 31.25
CA ILE A 4 -0.76 10.51 30.10
C ILE A 4 -1.79 10.63 28.97
N VAL A 5 -2.65 9.63 28.80
CA VAL A 5 -3.75 9.66 27.81
C VAL A 5 -4.77 10.73 28.20
N TYR A 6 -5.12 10.82 29.48
CA TYR A 6 -5.98 11.89 29.99
C TYR A 6 -5.35 13.27 29.78
N ASP A 7 -4.08 13.46 30.13
CA ASP A 7 -3.37 14.73 29.92
C ASP A 7 -3.29 15.10 28.43
N PHE A 8 -3.12 14.13 27.54
CA PHE A 8 -3.13 14.34 26.09
C PHE A 8 -4.50 14.84 25.61
N TRP A 9 -5.59 14.20 26.03
CA TRP A 9 -6.94 14.67 25.67
C TRP A 9 -7.28 16.02 26.31
N ARG A 10 -6.77 16.30 27.51
CA ARG A 10 -6.87 17.63 28.13
C ARG A 10 -6.17 18.69 27.29
N LEU A 11 -4.97 18.40 26.76
CA LEU A 11 -4.25 19.29 25.83
C LEU A 11 -5.09 19.55 24.56
N VAL A 12 -5.57 18.48 23.92
CA VAL A 12 -6.41 18.56 22.70
C VAL A 12 -7.62 19.46 22.94
N TRP A 13 -8.29 19.30 24.10
CA TRP A 13 -9.44 20.11 24.45
C TRP A 13 -9.08 21.57 24.77
N GLN A 14 -8.09 21.78 25.64
CA GLN A 14 -7.68 23.10 26.12
C GLN A 14 -7.21 24.00 24.98
N GLU A 15 -6.40 23.46 24.08
CA GLU A 15 -5.85 24.23 22.97
C GLU A 15 -6.81 24.33 21.78
N HIS A 16 -8.03 23.81 21.90
CA HIS A 16 -9.01 23.80 20.79
C HIS A 16 -8.43 23.18 19.51
N ALA A 17 -7.70 22.07 19.63
CA ALA A 17 -6.94 21.52 18.52
C ALA A 17 -7.83 21.26 17.29
N SER A 18 -7.38 21.72 16.13
CA SER A 18 -8.12 21.57 14.86
C SER A 18 -8.12 20.11 14.37
N CYS A 19 -6.96 19.45 14.42
CA CYS A 19 -6.85 18.02 14.14
C CYS A 19 -5.60 17.41 14.82
N ILE A 20 -5.57 16.07 14.86
CA ILE A 20 -4.41 15.31 15.35
C ILE A 20 -3.72 14.63 14.17
N VAL A 21 -2.41 14.76 14.08
CA VAL A 21 -1.54 14.07 13.12
C VAL A 21 -0.63 13.09 13.88
N MET A 22 -0.88 11.80 13.68
CA MET A 22 -0.13 10.70 14.28
C MET A 22 0.77 10.05 13.22
N LEU A 23 2.08 10.13 13.38
CA LEU A 23 3.09 9.66 12.40
C LEU A 23 3.80 8.37 12.84
N THR A 24 3.13 7.54 13.65
CA THR A 24 3.68 6.26 14.09
C THR A 24 2.60 5.22 14.26
N LYS A 25 2.92 3.97 13.95
CA LYS A 25 2.12 2.81 14.39
C LYS A 25 2.10 2.75 15.92
N THR A 26 1.09 2.10 16.48
CA THR A 26 1.03 1.78 17.92
C THR A 26 2.07 0.72 18.30
N PHE A 27 2.32 -0.23 17.39
CA PHE A 27 3.33 -1.27 17.50
C PHE A 27 4.21 -1.30 16.26
N ASP A 28 5.51 -1.50 16.45
CA ASP A 28 6.47 -1.80 15.39
C ASP A 28 7.21 -3.09 15.77
N PHE A 29 6.93 -4.17 15.02
CA PHE A 29 7.30 -5.55 15.38
C PHE A 29 6.87 -5.92 16.81
N ILE A 30 7.82 -6.01 17.74
CA ILE A 30 7.60 -6.36 19.15
C ILE A 30 7.58 -5.14 20.08
N ARG A 31 7.88 -3.95 19.55
CA ARG A 31 8.04 -2.73 20.35
C ARG A 31 6.75 -1.91 20.34
N VAL A 32 6.29 -1.54 21.53
CA VAL A 32 5.25 -0.52 21.70
C VAL A 32 5.85 0.83 21.34
N MET A 33 5.28 1.49 20.33
CA MET A 33 5.74 2.79 19.83
C MET A 33 4.80 3.92 20.26
N CYS A 34 3.51 3.64 20.39
CA CYS A 34 2.53 4.60 20.88
C CYS A 34 1.37 3.83 21.51
N VAL A 35 0.94 4.26 22.70
CA VAL A 35 -0.27 3.72 23.31
C VAL A 35 -1.46 4.20 22.50
N GLN A 36 -2.38 3.30 22.21
CA GLN A 36 -3.65 3.67 21.62
C GLN A 36 -4.44 4.53 22.61
N TYR A 37 -4.72 5.79 22.23
CA TYR A 37 -5.44 6.77 23.05
C TYR A 37 -6.88 7.01 22.57
N TRP A 38 -7.40 6.14 21.70
CA TRP A 38 -8.76 6.20 21.17
C TRP A 38 -9.43 4.83 21.32
N PRO A 39 -10.78 4.76 21.39
CA PRO A 39 -11.52 3.52 21.52
C PRO A 39 -11.14 2.47 20.48
N ALA A 40 -10.92 1.22 20.93
CA ALA A 40 -10.57 0.11 20.03
C ALA A 40 -11.73 -0.37 19.14
N SER A 41 -12.97 -0.02 19.50
CA SER A 41 -14.17 -0.32 18.72
C SER A 41 -14.97 0.95 18.52
N MET A 42 -15.48 1.18 17.31
CA MET A 42 -16.40 2.28 17.00
C MET A 42 -17.71 2.21 17.81
N THR A 43 -18.07 1.03 18.32
CA THR A 43 -19.27 0.85 19.17
C THR A 43 -19.07 1.20 20.63
N LYS A 44 -17.82 1.45 21.05
CA LYS A 44 -17.48 1.75 22.44
C LYS A 44 -17.01 3.20 22.57
N SER A 45 -17.31 3.80 23.70
CA SER A 45 -16.70 5.04 24.17
C SER A 45 -15.71 4.74 25.28
N GLU A 46 -14.62 5.49 25.35
CA GLU A 46 -13.67 5.45 26.45
C GLU A 46 -13.68 6.80 27.16
N THR A 47 -13.74 6.77 28.49
CA THR A 47 -13.75 7.98 29.32
C THR A 47 -12.44 8.07 30.08
N TYR A 48 -11.76 9.21 29.92
CA TYR A 48 -10.54 9.57 30.61
C TYR A 48 -10.85 10.81 31.45
N GLY A 49 -10.94 10.65 32.78
CA GLY A 49 -11.32 11.73 33.68
C GLY A 49 -12.68 12.34 33.33
N ASP A 50 -12.70 13.63 33.00
CA ASP A 50 -13.89 14.40 32.61
C ASP A 50 -14.15 14.39 31.09
N ILE A 51 -13.34 13.69 30.30
CA ILE A 51 -13.42 13.66 28.84
C ILE A 51 -13.81 12.26 28.34
N THR A 52 -14.88 12.18 27.57
CA THR A 52 -15.34 10.97 26.89
C THR A 52 -15.04 11.05 25.39
N ILE A 53 -14.42 9.99 24.87
CA ILE A 53 -14.00 9.85 23.48
C ILE A 53 -14.81 8.76 22.80
N ARG A 54 -15.36 9.05 21.63
CA ARG A 54 -16.02 8.07 20.75
C ARG A 54 -15.55 8.24 19.30
N VAL A 55 -15.31 7.14 18.61
CA VAL A 55 -15.01 7.15 17.17
C VAL A 55 -16.29 6.90 16.40
N THR A 56 -16.69 7.83 15.53
CA THR A 56 -17.93 7.72 14.74
C THR A 56 -17.71 7.26 13.32
N GLN A 57 -16.56 7.60 12.73
CA GLN A 57 -16.19 7.17 11.38
C GLN A 57 -14.70 6.83 11.34
N GLU A 58 -14.35 5.79 10.59
CA GLU A 58 -12.97 5.42 10.29
C GLU A 58 -12.86 5.15 8.78
N GLU A 59 -11.95 5.87 8.13
CA GLU A 59 -11.57 5.67 6.74
C GLU A 59 -10.17 5.07 6.70
N GLU A 60 -10.02 3.95 6.00
CA GLU A 60 -8.75 3.25 5.85
C GLU A 60 -8.24 3.34 4.42
N LEU A 61 -6.98 3.76 4.29
CA LEU A 61 -6.23 3.83 3.05
C LEU A 61 -4.93 3.03 3.20
N ALA A 62 -4.24 2.76 2.09
CA ALA A 62 -3.03 1.95 2.14
C ALA A 62 -1.95 2.50 3.08
N ASN A 63 -1.75 3.82 3.09
CA ASN A 63 -0.65 4.46 3.83
C ASN A 63 -1.07 5.09 5.16
N PHE A 64 -2.35 5.38 5.36
CA PHE A 64 -2.84 6.10 6.52
C PHE A 64 -4.34 5.87 6.77
N ARG A 65 -4.79 6.25 7.97
CA ARG A 65 -6.18 6.16 8.41
C ARG A 65 -6.67 7.53 8.87
N ILE A 66 -7.96 7.80 8.65
CA ILE A 66 -8.62 9.02 9.13
C ILE A 66 -9.74 8.60 10.07
N ARG A 67 -9.76 9.15 11.28
CA ARG A 67 -10.84 8.90 12.25
C ARG A 67 -11.56 10.19 12.58
N THR A 68 -12.89 10.13 12.56
CA THR A 68 -13.75 11.16 13.14
C THR A 68 -14.01 10.83 14.58
N ILE A 69 -13.50 11.68 15.47
CA ILE A 69 -13.55 11.50 16.91
C ILE A 69 -14.47 12.57 17.48
N HIS A 70 -15.48 12.14 18.21
CA HIS A 70 -16.27 13.05 19.04
C HIS A 70 -15.70 13.04 20.45
N ILE A 71 -15.43 14.24 20.94
CA ILE A 71 -14.91 14.53 22.26
C ILE A 71 -16.04 15.20 23.03
N SER A 72 -16.41 14.63 24.17
CA SER A 72 -17.43 15.16 25.05
C SER A 72 -16.78 15.46 26.40
N ARG A 73 -16.94 16.67 26.93
CA ARG A 73 -16.39 17.06 28.22
C ARG A 73 -17.50 17.36 29.20
N ASN A 74 -17.46 16.69 30.36
CA ASN A 74 -18.43 16.83 31.42
C ASN A 74 -17.87 17.70 32.55
N PHE A 75 -18.45 18.89 32.75
CA PHE A 75 -18.01 19.82 33.80
C PHE A 75 -18.76 19.66 35.14
N GLY A 76 -19.48 18.55 35.32
CA GLY A 76 -20.29 18.25 36.50
C GLY A 76 -21.80 18.28 36.23
N PRO A 77 -22.62 17.85 37.21
CA PRO A 77 -24.05 17.60 37.01
C PRO A 77 -24.87 18.84 36.63
N ASP A 78 -24.41 20.04 37.02
CA ASP A 78 -25.15 21.31 36.81
C ASP A 78 -24.67 22.10 35.59
N LYS A 79 -23.69 21.59 34.83
CA LYS A 79 -23.13 22.29 33.66
C LYS A 79 -23.46 21.53 32.37
N PRO A 80 -23.69 22.24 31.26
CA PRO A 80 -23.91 21.60 29.98
C PRO A 80 -22.67 20.81 29.58
N VAL A 81 -22.88 19.61 29.04
CA VAL A 81 -21.84 18.83 28.39
C VAL A 81 -21.47 19.54 27.10
N GLU A 82 -20.19 19.87 26.95
CA GLU A 82 -19.68 20.45 25.70
C GLU A 82 -19.19 19.31 24.81
N GLU A 83 -19.51 19.38 23.52
CA GLU A 83 -19.07 18.40 22.53
C GLU A 83 -18.28 19.07 21.40
N ARG A 84 -17.26 18.38 20.92
CA ARG A 84 -16.44 18.77 19.76
C ARG A 84 -16.21 17.57 18.87
N VAL A 85 -16.05 17.84 17.57
CA VAL A 85 -15.67 16.83 16.58
C VAL A 85 -14.29 17.18 16.07
N LEU A 86 -13.40 16.20 16.05
CA LEU A 86 -12.02 16.33 15.65
C LEU A 86 -11.65 15.18 14.72
N LEU A 87 -10.85 15.47 13.70
CA LEU A 87 -10.24 14.45 12.85
C LEU A 87 -8.85 14.05 13.37
N GLN A 88 -8.60 12.74 13.42
CA GLN A 88 -7.27 12.17 13.63
C GLN A 88 -6.77 11.56 12.31
N PHE A 89 -5.64 12.06 11.83
CA PHE A 89 -4.89 11.54 10.69
C PHE A 89 -3.74 10.67 11.19
N HIS A 90 -3.84 9.36 10.99
CA HIS A 90 -2.86 8.38 11.45
C HIS A 90 -2.09 7.79 10.27
N TYR A 91 -0.87 8.25 10.03
CA TYR A 91 0.03 7.69 9.03
C TYR A 91 0.61 6.37 9.51
N THR A 92 0.21 5.28 8.84
CA THR A 92 0.56 3.92 9.27
C THR A 92 1.87 3.47 8.63
N GLU A 93 2.14 3.77 7.36
CA GLU A 93 3.29 3.18 6.65
C GLU A 93 4.60 3.96 6.78
N TRP A 94 4.99 4.33 8.01
CA TRP A 94 6.30 4.92 8.33
C TRP A 94 7.08 4.01 9.28
N TYR A 95 7.99 3.21 8.74
CA TYR A 95 8.83 2.29 9.52
C TYR A 95 9.89 3.04 10.34
N SER A 96 10.41 2.41 11.41
CA SER A 96 11.41 3.05 12.29
C SER A 96 12.78 3.26 11.64
N HIS A 97 13.13 2.44 10.66
CA HIS A 97 14.46 2.39 10.05
C HIS A 97 14.48 2.97 8.62
N SER A 98 13.38 3.54 8.13
CA SER A 98 13.29 4.10 6.78
C SER A 98 12.41 5.35 6.73
N CYS A 99 12.58 6.14 5.66
CA CYS A 99 11.62 7.17 5.29
C CYS A 99 10.50 6.57 4.41
N PRO A 100 9.29 7.14 4.43
CA PRO A 100 8.21 6.73 3.53
C PRO A 100 8.50 7.21 2.11
N PHE A 101 7.64 6.85 1.15
CA PHE A 101 7.68 7.47 -0.17
C PHE A 101 7.22 8.94 -0.11
N SER A 102 7.89 9.82 -0.85
CA SER A 102 7.60 11.25 -0.90
C SER A 102 6.19 11.55 -1.39
N ASN A 103 5.72 10.88 -2.45
CA ASN A 103 4.33 10.98 -2.91
C ASN A 103 3.30 10.63 -1.82
N ALA A 104 3.56 9.62 -0.97
CA ALA A 104 2.64 9.19 0.08
C ALA A 104 2.52 10.22 1.20
N ILE A 105 3.63 10.84 1.62
CA ILE A 105 3.59 11.89 2.65
C ILE A 105 2.99 13.20 2.09
N LEU A 106 3.22 13.52 0.81
CA LEU A 106 2.60 14.65 0.13
C LEU A 106 1.08 14.47 -0.01
N GLU A 107 0.61 13.26 -0.35
CA GLU A 107 -0.81 12.93 -0.34
C GLU A 107 -1.41 13.11 1.06
N PHE A 108 -0.74 12.57 2.08
CA PHE A 108 -1.18 12.69 3.46
C PHE A 108 -1.29 14.16 3.89
N ARG A 109 -0.25 14.97 3.65
CA ARG A 109 -0.25 16.41 3.89
C ARG A 109 -1.44 17.08 3.22
N ARG A 110 -1.71 16.79 1.94
CA ARG A 110 -2.82 17.39 1.20
C ARG A 110 -4.16 17.16 1.92
N ARG A 111 -4.40 15.95 2.45
CA ARG A 111 -5.65 15.65 3.19
C ARG A 111 -5.72 16.36 4.54
N VAL A 112 -4.60 16.43 5.27
CA VAL A 112 -4.53 17.21 6.52
C VAL A 112 -4.83 18.68 6.26
N ARG A 113 -4.21 19.27 5.24
CA ARG A 113 -4.37 20.69 4.87
C ARG A 113 -5.76 21.04 4.37
N ALA A 114 -6.44 20.12 3.69
CA ALA A 114 -7.84 20.33 3.28
C ALA A 114 -8.75 20.57 4.50
N VAL A 115 -8.46 19.92 5.63
CA VAL A 115 -9.18 20.08 6.89
C VAL A 115 -8.67 21.30 7.66
N ALA A 116 -7.35 21.42 7.82
CA ALA A 116 -6.75 22.52 8.57
C ALA A 116 -7.12 23.91 8.00
N LYS A 117 -7.15 24.08 6.67
CA LYS A 117 -7.54 25.37 6.05
C LYS A 117 -8.97 25.77 6.38
N HIS A 118 -9.92 24.83 6.38
CA HIS A 118 -11.30 25.11 6.81
C HIS A 118 -11.37 25.54 8.27
N HIS A 119 -10.50 24.99 9.12
CA HIS A 119 -10.51 25.25 10.56
C HIS A 119 -9.84 26.58 10.96
N VAL A 120 -8.86 27.07 10.18
CA VAL A 120 -8.28 28.40 10.37
C VAL A 120 -9.34 29.50 10.15
N GLU A 121 -10.28 29.28 9.23
CA GLU A 121 -11.40 30.21 8.98
C GLU A 121 -12.44 30.21 10.12
N SER A 122 -12.60 29.09 10.84
CA SER A 122 -13.51 28.97 12.00
C SER A 122 -12.89 29.38 13.34
N GLY A 123 -11.60 29.75 13.37
CA GLY A 123 -10.92 30.16 14.61
C GLY A 123 -10.51 29.01 15.53
N ASP A 124 -10.33 27.81 14.97
CA ASP A 124 -9.84 26.65 15.72
C ASP A 124 -8.34 26.76 16.04
N GLY A 125 -7.90 26.01 17.05
CA GLY A 125 -6.53 25.99 17.55
C GLY A 125 -5.54 25.17 16.71
N PRO A 126 -4.32 24.94 17.23
CA PRO A 126 -3.23 24.37 16.46
C PRO A 126 -3.46 22.89 16.09
N VAL A 127 -2.79 22.45 15.03
CA VAL A 127 -2.70 21.02 14.67
C VAL A 127 -1.73 20.34 15.64
N ILE A 128 -2.16 19.25 16.28
CA ILE A 128 -1.32 18.47 17.18
C ILE A 128 -0.60 17.38 16.37
N VAL A 129 0.72 17.50 16.23
CA VAL A 129 1.55 16.51 15.51
C VAL A 129 2.39 15.69 16.49
N HIS A 130 2.30 14.37 16.44
CA HIS A 130 3.14 13.48 17.26
C HIS A 130 3.60 12.22 16.51
N CYS A 131 4.71 11.64 16.98
CA CYS A 131 5.20 10.32 16.59
C CYS A 131 5.41 9.47 17.85
N ASN A 132 6.55 8.79 17.97
CA ASN A 132 6.94 8.04 19.17
C ASN A 132 7.55 8.98 20.24
N ASP A 133 8.52 9.80 19.86
CA ASP A 133 9.25 10.74 20.72
C ASP A 133 8.85 12.21 20.51
N GLY A 134 8.00 12.47 19.50
CA GLY A 134 7.67 13.81 19.02
C GLY A 134 8.87 14.57 18.45
N GLY A 135 9.87 13.84 17.93
CA GLY A 135 11.14 14.36 17.42
C GLY A 135 11.30 14.10 15.93
N GLY A 136 11.83 12.94 15.55
CA GLY A 136 12.27 12.66 14.18
C GLY A 136 11.19 12.86 13.12
N ARG A 137 10.16 12.00 13.12
CA ARG A 137 9.10 12.02 12.10
C ARG A 137 8.25 13.28 12.16
N SER A 138 7.91 13.74 13.37
CA SER A 138 7.21 15.01 13.59
C SER A 138 7.99 16.18 12.98
N GLY A 139 9.30 16.24 13.19
CA GLY A 139 10.16 17.28 12.62
C GLY A 139 10.23 17.23 11.10
N VAL A 140 10.30 16.03 10.51
CA VAL A 140 10.28 15.87 9.05
C VAL A 140 8.97 16.38 8.46
N TYR A 141 7.83 15.97 9.02
CA TYR A 141 6.52 16.41 8.56
C TYR A 141 6.36 17.93 8.64
N LEU A 142 6.72 18.52 9.78
CA LEU A 142 6.66 19.98 9.98
C LEU A 142 7.59 20.74 9.03
N ALA A 143 8.80 20.23 8.80
CA ALA A 143 9.75 20.86 7.90
C ALA A 143 9.26 20.86 6.45
N ILE A 144 8.65 19.76 5.99
CA ILE A 144 8.03 19.67 4.66
C ILE A 144 6.83 20.62 4.59
N ASP A 145 5.93 20.58 5.57
CA ASP A 145 4.70 21.37 5.56
C ASP A 145 4.98 22.88 5.46
N ALA A 146 5.86 23.39 6.31
CA ALA A 146 6.20 24.81 6.35
C ALA A 146 7.01 25.29 5.14
N ASN A 147 7.90 24.45 4.59
CA ASN A 147 8.64 24.84 3.39
C ASN A 147 7.74 24.86 2.15
N LEU A 148 6.73 23.99 2.07
CA LEU A 148 5.74 24.06 1.01
C LEU A 148 4.84 25.30 1.14
N GLU A 149 4.50 25.72 2.35
CA GLU A 149 3.83 27.01 2.57
C GLU A 149 4.70 28.20 2.15
N LEU A 150 5.99 28.20 2.54
CA LEU A 150 6.93 29.24 2.15
C LEU A 150 7.08 29.34 0.62
N MET A 151 7.05 28.21 -0.07
CA MET A 151 7.10 28.18 -1.53
C MET A 151 5.79 28.70 -2.17
N GLU A 152 4.63 28.41 -1.57
CA GLU A 152 3.35 28.96 -2.01
C GLU A 152 3.30 30.50 -1.84
N GLU A 153 3.96 31.05 -0.82
CA GLU A 153 3.92 32.50 -0.49
C GLU A 153 5.06 33.32 -1.09
N GLU A 154 6.29 32.81 -1.05
CA GLU A 154 7.52 33.54 -1.37
C GLU A 154 8.35 32.90 -2.52
N ASP A 155 7.86 31.83 -3.16
CA ASP A 155 8.57 31.09 -4.21
C ASP A 155 9.99 30.65 -3.79
N GLY A 156 10.14 30.23 -2.52
CA GLY A 156 11.42 29.88 -1.91
C GLY A 156 11.33 28.76 -0.87
N PHE A 157 12.49 28.16 -0.58
CA PHE A 157 12.67 27.18 0.50
C PHE A 157 13.79 27.61 1.44
N ASP A 158 13.61 27.42 2.75
CA ASP A 158 14.64 27.63 3.77
C ASP A 158 14.67 26.46 4.76
N VAL A 159 15.03 25.28 4.25
CA VAL A 159 15.06 24.04 5.02
C VAL A 159 16.07 24.14 6.19
N PHE A 160 17.22 24.78 5.97
CA PHE A 160 18.24 24.96 7.00
C PHE A 160 17.77 25.91 8.12
N GLY A 161 17.28 27.10 7.76
CA GLY A 161 16.82 28.07 8.73
C GLY A 161 15.58 27.59 9.48
N TYR A 162 14.66 26.90 8.80
CA TYR A 162 13.49 26.31 9.45
C TYR A 162 13.89 25.19 10.42
N LEU A 163 14.77 24.27 10.04
CA LEU A 163 15.25 23.24 10.96
C LEU A 163 15.98 23.83 12.18
N LYS A 164 16.77 24.89 11.97
CA LYS A 164 17.43 25.62 13.07
C LYS A 164 16.40 26.18 14.05
N LYS A 165 15.33 26.82 13.54
CA LYS A 165 14.21 27.33 14.36
C LYS A 165 13.49 26.20 15.10
N LEU A 166 13.13 25.11 14.40
CA LEU A 166 12.50 23.93 15.00
C LEU A 166 13.33 23.39 16.18
N ARG A 167 14.63 23.19 15.99
CA ARG A 167 15.52 22.65 17.04
C ARG A 167 15.74 23.62 18.21
N GLN A 168 15.54 24.92 18.02
CA GLN A 168 15.50 25.89 19.12
C GLN A 168 14.23 25.73 19.97
N SER A 169 13.10 25.39 19.35
CA SER A 169 11.83 25.14 20.06
C SER A 169 11.80 23.77 20.75
N ARG A 170 12.30 22.71 20.10
CA ARG A 170 12.35 21.35 20.67
C ARG A 170 13.57 20.59 20.16
N LYS A 171 14.40 20.13 21.09
CA LYS A 171 15.55 19.26 20.79
C LYS A 171 15.04 17.93 20.21
N GLY A 172 15.75 17.41 19.20
CA GLY A 172 15.44 16.11 18.58
C GLY A 172 14.53 16.17 17.36
N LEU A 173 14.04 17.35 16.96
CA LEU A 173 13.33 17.49 15.67
C LEU A 173 14.30 17.24 14.51
N ILE A 174 13.92 16.28 13.65
CA ILE A 174 14.76 15.64 12.62
C ILE A 174 16.02 15.02 13.26
N GLU A 175 16.03 13.71 13.45
CA GLU A 175 17.07 13.00 14.21
C GLU A 175 18.29 12.66 13.36
N THR A 176 18.07 12.26 12.10
CA THR A 176 19.12 11.70 11.24
C THR A 176 19.39 12.52 9.99
N ILE A 177 20.58 12.33 9.39
CA ILE A 177 20.93 12.95 8.11
C ILE A 177 20.01 12.45 7.00
N ASP A 178 19.58 11.18 7.05
CA ASP A 178 18.68 10.62 6.04
C ASP A 178 17.29 11.26 6.08
N GLN A 179 16.77 11.54 7.29
CA GLN A 179 15.54 12.32 7.45
C GLN A 179 15.70 13.75 6.90
N TYR A 180 16.86 14.39 7.11
CA TYR A 180 17.13 15.72 6.59
C TYR A 180 17.22 15.75 5.05
N LYS A 181 17.89 14.76 4.45
CA LYS A 181 17.93 14.59 2.98
C LYS A 181 16.54 14.34 2.42
N PHE A 182 15.76 13.47 3.07
CA PHE A 182 14.39 13.16 2.66
C PHE A 182 13.48 14.40 2.59
N VAL A 183 13.69 15.42 3.44
CA VAL A 183 12.98 16.70 3.32
C VAL A 183 13.29 17.36 1.98
N TYR A 184 14.56 17.47 1.59
CA TYR A 184 14.93 18.03 0.29
C TYR A 184 14.39 17.19 -0.88
N ASP A 185 14.55 15.87 -0.83
CA ASP A 185 14.08 14.97 -1.88
C ASP A 185 12.57 15.11 -2.09
N THR A 186 11.80 15.25 -0.99
CA THR A 186 10.35 15.42 -1.05
C THR A 186 9.94 16.78 -1.60
N LEU A 187 10.66 17.85 -1.25
CA LEU A 187 10.41 19.20 -1.79
C LEU A 187 10.75 19.25 -3.29
N GLU A 188 11.87 18.66 -3.70
CA GLU A 188 12.24 18.52 -5.12
C GLU A 188 11.17 17.75 -5.89
N GLU A 189 10.73 16.59 -5.37
CA GLU A 189 9.67 15.80 -5.99
C GLU A 189 8.39 16.62 -6.17
N PHE A 190 7.98 17.39 -5.16
CA PHE A 190 6.80 18.25 -5.26
C PHE A 190 6.94 19.30 -6.37
N VAL A 191 8.10 19.98 -6.47
CA VAL A 191 8.34 20.99 -7.50
C VAL A 191 8.39 20.37 -8.90
N VAL A 192 9.07 19.24 -9.05
CA VAL A 192 9.25 18.58 -10.34
C VAL A 192 7.95 17.95 -10.83
N CYS A 193 7.24 17.21 -9.96
CA CYS A 193 5.96 16.56 -10.29
C CYS A 193 4.82 17.56 -10.48
N GLY A 194 4.80 18.64 -9.69
CA GLY A 194 3.68 19.55 -9.62
C GLY A 194 2.37 18.86 -9.21
N ASN A 195 1.26 19.53 -9.49
CA ASN A 195 -0.07 19.00 -9.20
C ASN A 195 -0.63 18.18 -10.38
N SER A 196 -0.60 16.86 -10.26
CA SER A 196 -1.12 15.92 -11.27
C SER A 196 -2.56 15.43 -11.03
N TRP A 197 -3.18 15.76 -9.89
CA TRP A 197 -4.53 15.33 -9.55
C TRP A 197 -5.57 16.37 -9.97
N PHE A 198 -6.77 15.92 -10.34
CA PHE A 198 -7.87 16.79 -10.77
C PHE A 198 -9.24 16.13 -10.50
N PRO A 199 -10.32 16.92 -10.34
CA PRO A 199 -11.67 16.39 -10.17
C PRO A 199 -12.17 15.58 -11.37
N VAL A 200 -13.00 14.56 -11.13
CA VAL A 200 -13.57 13.72 -12.19
C VAL A 200 -14.36 14.54 -13.23
N SER A 201 -14.98 15.65 -12.81
CA SER A 201 -15.68 16.59 -13.69
C SER A 201 -14.77 17.18 -14.78
N GLU A 202 -13.47 17.30 -14.54
CA GLU A 202 -12.50 17.84 -15.49
C GLU A 202 -11.90 16.77 -16.44
N LEU A 203 -12.18 15.49 -16.23
CA LEU A 203 -11.49 14.39 -16.92
C LEU A 203 -11.52 14.52 -18.44
N SER A 204 -12.69 14.76 -19.02
CA SER A 204 -12.83 14.89 -20.48
C SER A 204 -12.04 16.05 -21.06
N GLN A 205 -11.98 17.18 -20.34
CA GLN A 205 -11.22 18.36 -20.75
C GLN A 205 -9.72 18.10 -20.65
N ARG A 206 -9.26 17.49 -19.56
CA ARG A 206 -7.84 17.14 -19.34
C ARG A 206 -7.32 16.17 -20.39
N LEU A 207 -8.07 15.12 -20.72
CA LEU A 207 -7.66 14.16 -21.76
C LEU A 207 -7.48 14.84 -23.14
N ARG A 208 -8.40 15.76 -23.49
CA ARG A 208 -8.27 16.54 -24.72
C ARG A 208 -7.00 17.40 -24.71
N ALA A 209 -6.77 18.16 -23.64
CA ALA A 209 -5.58 18.99 -23.49
C ALA A 209 -4.28 18.16 -23.59
N LYS A 210 -4.22 17.02 -22.88
CA LYS A 210 -3.03 16.16 -22.86
C LYS A 210 -2.68 15.56 -24.22
N SER A 211 -3.67 15.38 -25.09
CA SER A 211 -3.49 14.82 -26.43
C SER A 211 -2.87 15.80 -27.43
N VAL A 212 -2.99 17.10 -27.18
CA VAL A 212 -2.48 18.16 -28.07
C VAL A 212 -0.95 18.13 -28.07
N LYS A 213 -0.36 18.13 -29.26
CA LYS A 213 1.09 18.19 -29.43
C LYS A 213 1.56 19.63 -29.32
N ASN A 214 2.65 19.83 -28.60
CA ASN A 214 3.33 21.11 -28.56
C ASN A 214 3.90 21.43 -29.97
N PRO A 215 3.69 22.66 -30.51
CA PRO A 215 4.15 23.02 -31.84
C PRO A 215 5.67 22.93 -32.05
N ILE A 216 6.45 23.16 -30.99
CA ILE A 216 7.91 23.21 -30.99
C ILE A 216 8.48 21.82 -30.72
N THR A 217 8.13 21.20 -29.59
CA THR A 217 8.73 19.92 -29.19
C THR A 217 8.13 18.71 -29.92
N LYS A 218 7.00 18.90 -30.62
CA LYS A 218 6.20 17.84 -31.27
C LYS A 218 5.71 16.73 -30.34
N GLN A 219 5.92 16.86 -29.04
CA GLN A 219 5.47 15.93 -28.02
C GLN A 219 4.16 16.39 -27.40
N ASN A 220 3.32 15.43 -27.03
CA ASN A 220 2.13 15.69 -26.24
C ASN A 220 2.44 15.56 -24.73
N GLU A 221 1.47 15.85 -23.87
CA GLU A 221 1.69 15.78 -22.42
C GLU A 221 1.88 14.36 -21.91
N TYR A 222 1.19 13.37 -22.50
CA TYR A 222 1.39 11.97 -22.13
C TYR A 222 2.85 11.52 -22.26
N GLN A 223 3.51 11.92 -23.35
CA GLN A 223 4.92 11.59 -23.59
C GLN A 223 5.85 12.28 -22.59
N ARG A 224 5.58 13.56 -22.28
CA ARG A 224 6.37 14.34 -21.33
C ARG A 224 6.24 13.80 -19.91
N GLU A 225 5.02 13.54 -19.46
CA GLU A 225 4.73 12.98 -18.14
C GLU A 225 5.33 11.58 -17.98
N TYR A 226 5.17 10.71 -18.98
CA TYR A 226 5.77 9.38 -18.93
C TYR A 226 7.31 9.43 -18.84
N ALA A 227 7.96 10.30 -19.62
CA ALA A 227 9.41 10.48 -19.55
C ALA A 227 9.86 10.97 -18.17
N GLN A 228 9.07 11.84 -17.54
CA GLN A 228 9.32 12.32 -16.20
C GLN A 228 9.20 11.20 -15.15
N ILE A 229 8.16 10.37 -15.22
CA ILE A 229 8.01 9.18 -14.36
C ILE A 229 9.24 8.27 -14.49
N CYS A 230 9.69 8.00 -15.72
CA CYS A 230 10.89 7.19 -15.95
C CYS A 230 12.17 7.82 -15.37
N LYS A 231 12.26 9.15 -15.34
CA LYS A 231 13.40 9.88 -14.75
C LYS A 231 13.38 9.84 -13.22
N GLN A 232 12.20 9.90 -12.62
CA GLN A 232 12.01 9.89 -11.16
C GLN A 232 11.98 8.49 -10.56
N THR A 233 11.74 7.46 -11.37
CA THR A 233 11.74 6.07 -10.90
C THR A 233 13.17 5.72 -10.43
N PRO A 234 13.36 5.33 -9.16
CA PRO A 234 14.67 4.98 -8.63
C PRO A 234 15.21 3.74 -9.37
N ARG A 235 16.50 3.74 -9.64
CA ARG A 235 17.18 2.55 -10.19
C ARG A 235 17.65 1.68 -9.04
N PHE A 236 17.10 0.48 -8.94
CA PHE A 236 17.57 -0.49 -7.96
C PHE A 236 18.99 -0.95 -8.29
N THR A 237 19.83 -1.01 -7.27
CA THR A 237 21.18 -1.55 -7.38
C THR A 237 21.14 -3.08 -7.33
N ILE A 238 22.23 -3.73 -7.73
CA ILE A 238 22.39 -5.19 -7.57
C ILE A 238 22.25 -5.60 -6.09
N GLY A 239 22.64 -4.73 -5.16
CA GLY A 239 22.50 -4.96 -3.72
C GLY A 239 21.04 -4.95 -3.25
N ASP A 240 20.22 -4.06 -3.81
CA ASP A 240 18.78 -4.00 -3.50
C ASP A 240 18.02 -5.23 -4.02
N CYS A 241 18.53 -5.84 -5.09
CA CYS A 241 17.98 -7.03 -5.76
C CYS A 241 18.83 -8.30 -5.50
N ALA A 242 19.58 -8.35 -4.40
CA ALA A 242 20.57 -9.39 -4.15
C ALA A 242 19.95 -10.80 -4.19
N GLY A 243 18.75 -10.97 -3.61
CA GLY A 243 18.03 -12.24 -3.59
C GLY A 243 17.82 -12.85 -4.97
N GLY A 244 17.40 -12.05 -5.96
CA GLY A 244 17.15 -12.54 -7.32
C GLY A 244 18.41 -12.77 -8.16
N HIS A 245 19.51 -12.10 -7.83
CA HIS A 245 20.81 -12.27 -8.48
C HIS A 245 21.66 -13.43 -7.94
N ARG A 246 21.21 -14.13 -6.88
CA ARG A 246 21.90 -15.33 -6.37
C ARG A 246 21.98 -16.40 -7.46
N GLY A 247 23.08 -17.16 -7.47
CA GLY A 247 23.34 -18.20 -8.48
C GLY A 247 22.18 -19.19 -8.65
N ASP A 248 21.57 -19.60 -7.54
CA ASP A 248 20.45 -20.55 -7.51
C ASP A 248 19.11 -19.96 -7.99
N ASN A 249 18.99 -18.63 -7.99
CA ASN A 249 17.75 -17.92 -8.33
C ASN A 249 17.79 -17.32 -9.74
N ARG A 250 18.96 -17.17 -10.35
CA ARG A 250 19.11 -16.51 -11.66
C ARG A 250 18.27 -17.18 -12.75
N ALA A 251 18.14 -18.50 -12.72
CA ALA A 251 17.34 -19.30 -13.66
C ALA A 251 15.82 -19.31 -13.34
N LYS A 252 15.39 -18.59 -12.30
CA LYS A 252 13.98 -18.43 -11.89
C LYS A 252 13.36 -17.11 -12.39
N ASN A 253 14.09 -16.34 -13.19
CA ASN A 253 13.66 -15.05 -13.73
C ASN A 253 13.54 -15.14 -15.25
N ARG A 254 12.48 -14.56 -15.83
CA ARG A 254 12.36 -14.42 -17.29
C ARG A 254 13.36 -13.43 -17.86
N ASP A 255 13.52 -12.29 -17.19
CA ASP A 255 14.44 -11.22 -17.59
C ASP A 255 15.41 -10.93 -16.44
N VAL A 256 16.69 -10.95 -16.74
CA VAL A 256 17.77 -10.66 -15.78
C VAL A 256 17.82 -9.20 -15.36
N LEU A 257 17.13 -8.31 -16.09
CA LEU A 257 17.01 -6.89 -15.78
C LEU A 257 15.76 -6.54 -14.98
N ILE A 258 14.78 -7.46 -14.90
CA ILE A 258 13.51 -7.26 -14.20
C ILE A 258 13.50 -8.18 -12.98
N ILE A 259 14.22 -7.75 -11.95
CA ILE A 259 14.42 -8.48 -10.70
C ILE A 259 13.75 -7.72 -9.55
N PRO A 260 13.01 -8.38 -8.65
CA PRO A 260 12.32 -7.69 -7.58
C PRO A 260 13.32 -7.25 -6.51
N PRO A 261 13.18 -6.04 -5.96
CA PRO A 261 13.97 -5.62 -4.80
C PRO A 261 13.58 -6.43 -3.56
N ASP A 262 14.56 -6.78 -2.73
CA ASP A 262 14.39 -7.66 -1.58
C ASP A 262 13.38 -7.11 -0.56
N ASN A 263 13.30 -5.79 -0.40
CA ASN A 263 12.36 -5.15 0.53
C ASN A 263 10.88 -5.23 0.11
N PHE A 264 10.59 -5.51 -1.17
CA PHE A 264 9.22 -5.55 -1.69
C PHE A 264 8.80 -6.93 -2.21
N ARG A 265 9.69 -7.92 -2.19
CA ARG A 265 9.38 -9.25 -2.68
C ARG A 265 8.69 -10.14 -1.63
N PRO A 266 7.89 -11.12 -2.06
CA PRO A 266 7.46 -12.21 -1.20
C PRO A 266 8.61 -13.19 -0.89
N TYR A 267 8.50 -13.82 0.28
CA TYR A 267 9.39 -14.85 0.81
C TYR A 267 8.59 -16.14 0.95
N LEU A 268 8.95 -17.15 0.17
CA LEU A 268 8.24 -18.43 0.18
C LEU A 268 8.62 -19.25 1.42
N THR A 269 7.61 -19.86 2.05
CA THR A 269 7.77 -20.68 3.26
C THR A 269 7.27 -22.12 3.06
N SER A 270 6.45 -22.36 2.04
CA SER A 270 5.73 -23.63 1.91
C SER A 270 6.55 -24.89 1.68
N PHE A 271 7.76 -24.78 1.12
CA PHE A 271 8.70 -25.89 1.11
C PHE A 271 10.14 -25.37 1.17
N GLN A 272 10.88 -25.86 2.17
CA GLN A 272 12.27 -25.52 2.42
C GLN A 272 13.12 -26.78 2.29
N GLY A 273 14.27 -26.68 1.62
CA GLY A 273 15.23 -27.76 1.48
C GLY A 273 16.47 -27.28 0.74
N ASN A 274 17.56 -28.05 0.78
CA ASN A 274 18.85 -27.61 0.22
C ASN A 274 18.80 -27.25 -1.27
N SER A 275 17.79 -27.73 -2.01
CA SER A 275 17.58 -27.46 -3.44
C SER A 275 16.51 -26.40 -3.72
N PHE A 276 15.89 -25.81 -2.70
CA PHE A 276 14.79 -24.85 -2.84
C PHE A 276 15.09 -23.56 -2.08
N THR A 277 14.85 -22.44 -2.74
CA THR A 277 15.03 -21.10 -2.18
C THR A 277 13.70 -20.49 -1.81
N ASP A 278 13.73 -19.44 -0.99
CA ASP A 278 12.58 -18.61 -0.60
C ASP A 278 12.11 -17.65 -1.71
N TYR A 279 12.63 -17.81 -2.93
CA TYR A 279 12.58 -16.81 -3.98
C TYR A 279 11.57 -17.13 -5.09
N ILE A 280 10.83 -16.11 -5.49
CA ILE A 280 10.04 -16.02 -6.73
C ILE A 280 10.12 -14.58 -7.26
N ASN A 281 10.10 -14.41 -8.59
CA ASN A 281 10.05 -13.10 -9.20
C ASN A 281 8.65 -12.46 -9.07
N ALA A 282 8.44 -11.75 -7.97
CA ALA A 282 7.20 -11.06 -7.66
C ALA A 282 7.45 -9.87 -6.72
N VAL A 283 6.54 -8.90 -6.70
CA VAL A 283 6.56 -7.76 -5.76
C VAL A 283 5.17 -7.53 -5.17
N PHE A 284 5.12 -7.11 -3.91
CA PHE A 284 3.92 -6.53 -3.33
C PHE A 284 3.68 -5.13 -3.89
N VAL A 285 2.42 -4.85 -4.20
CA VAL A 285 1.96 -3.55 -4.63
C VAL A 285 0.78 -3.14 -3.75
N ASP A 286 0.84 -1.91 -3.26
CA ASP A 286 -0.22 -1.37 -2.42
C ASP A 286 -1.48 -1.11 -3.24
N GLY A 287 -2.60 -1.28 -2.56
CA GLY A 287 -3.92 -0.95 -3.06
C GLY A 287 -4.30 0.50 -2.84
N TYR A 288 -5.57 0.82 -3.07
CA TYR A 288 -6.10 2.12 -2.65
C TYR A 288 -6.38 2.14 -1.14
N THR A 289 -7.04 1.09 -0.63
CA THR A 289 -7.49 1.03 0.76
C THR A 289 -6.57 0.22 1.67
N LYS A 290 -5.70 -0.62 1.10
CA LYS A 290 -4.91 -1.60 1.87
C LYS A 290 -3.47 -1.69 1.37
N PRO A 291 -2.48 -1.78 2.26
CA PRO A 291 -1.12 -2.09 1.85
C PRO A 291 -1.03 -3.54 1.35
N ARG A 292 -0.11 -3.80 0.41
CA ARG A 292 0.15 -5.12 -0.18
C ARG A 292 -1.11 -5.83 -0.70
N GLU A 293 -2.02 -5.06 -1.28
CA GLU A 293 -3.29 -5.57 -1.84
C GLU A 293 -3.08 -6.45 -3.07
N TYR A 294 -2.02 -6.19 -3.84
CA TYR A 294 -1.69 -6.92 -5.05
C TYR A 294 -0.31 -7.56 -4.93
N ILE A 295 -0.13 -8.68 -5.63
CA ILE A 295 1.17 -9.25 -5.91
C ILE A 295 1.34 -9.25 -7.43
N VAL A 296 2.31 -8.51 -7.93
CA VAL A 296 2.63 -8.51 -9.36
C VAL A 296 3.75 -9.50 -9.61
N THR A 297 3.54 -10.43 -10.54
CA THR A 297 4.52 -11.47 -10.87
C THR A 297 4.57 -11.76 -12.36
N GLU A 298 5.71 -12.23 -12.81
CA GLU A 298 5.88 -12.74 -14.17
C GLU A 298 5.09 -14.04 -14.39
N TRP A 299 4.85 -14.38 -15.66
CA TRP A 299 4.27 -15.68 -15.99
C TRP A 299 5.16 -16.81 -15.45
N PRO A 300 4.66 -17.81 -14.72
CA PRO A 300 5.53 -18.86 -14.18
C PRO A 300 6.34 -19.59 -15.26
N LEU A 301 7.64 -19.76 -15.05
CA LEU A 301 8.48 -20.62 -15.86
C LEU A 301 8.14 -22.10 -15.57
N LYS A 302 8.53 -23.00 -16.47
CA LYS A 302 8.29 -24.46 -16.28
C LYS A 302 8.82 -24.98 -14.95
N ASN A 303 9.97 -24.46 -14.51
CA ASN A 303 10.63 -24.81 -13.26
C ASN A 303 10.14 -23.99 -12.05
N THR A 304 9.31 -22.96 -12.21
CA THR A 304 8.82 -22.09 -11.11
C THR A 304 7.31 -22.20 -10.87
N VAL A 305 6.60 -23.08 -11.58
CA VAL A 305 5.16 -23.31 -11.35
C VAL A 305 4.87 -23.76 -9.92
N GLY A 306 5.76 -24.55 -9.31
CA GLY A 306 5.61 -24.97 -7.91
C GLY A 306 5.70 -23.79 -6.94
N GLU A 307 6.71 -22.93 -7.14
CA GLU A 307 6.90 -21.69 -6.39
C GLU A 307 5.73 -20.71 -6.57
N PHE A 308 5.10 -20.66 -7.75
CA PHE A 308 3.90 -19.86 -7.96
C PHE A 308 2.74 -20.33 -7.05
N TRP A 309 2.52 -21.64 -6.92
CA TRP A 309 1.49 -22.14 -6.01
C TRP A 309 1.89 -21.97 -4.53
N SER A 310 3.18 -21.96 -4.19
CA SER A 310 3.63 -21.50 -2.86
C SER A 310 3.24 -20.05 -2.62
N LEU A 311 3.48 -19.16 -3.59
CA LEU A 311 3.12 -17.74 -3.47
C LEU A 311 1.63 -17.57 -3.20
N VAL A 312 0.78 -18.23 -3.99
CA VAL A 312 -0.68 -18.18 -3.84
C VAL A 312 -1.12 -18.71 -2.47
N TYR A 313 -0.52 -19.79 -1.99
CA TYR A 313 -0.91 -20.42 -0.72
C TYR A 313 -0.36 -19.67 0.51
N ASP A 314 0.93 -19.32 0.53
CA ASP A 314 1.64 -18.71 1.66
C ASP A 314 1.10 -17.32 1.99
N TYR A 315 0.67 -16.59 0.95
CA TYR A 315 0.10 -15.25 1.09
C TYR A 315 -1.43 -15.24 1.01
N GLU A 316 -2.07 -16.42 1.04
CA GLU A 316 -3.53 -16.57 1.06
C GLU A 316 -4.21 -15.75 -0.05
N CYS A 317 -3.65 -15.80 -1.26
CA CYS A 317 -4.17 -15.01 -2.38
C CYS A 317 -5.64 -15.37 -2.66
N SER A 318 -6.49 -14.35 -2.66
CA SER A 318 -7.93 -14.53 -2.88
C SER A 318 -8.23 -14.84 -4.34
N ALA A 319 -7.52 -14.18 -5.25
CA ALA A 319 -7.68 -14.34 -6.69
C ALA A 319 -6.34 -14.31 -7.44
N VAL A 320 -6.34 -14.94 -8.60
CA VAL A 320 -5.26 -14.86 -9.60
C VAL A 320 -5.82 -14.22 -10.86
N VAL A 321 -5.19 -13.18 -11.38
CA VAL A 321 -5.59 -12.48 -12.61
C VAL A 321 -4.50 -12.64 -13.65
N VAL A 322 -4.85 -13.22 -14.79
CA VAL A 322 -3.96 -13.44 -15.93
C VAL A 322 -4.34 -12.47 -17.05
N LEU A 323 -3.44 -11.54 -17.37
CA LEU A 323 -3.70 -10.42 -18.29
C LEU A 323 -3.31 -10.68 -19.75
N CYS A 324 -3.03 -11.93 -20.13
CA CYS A 324 -2.61 -12.26 -21.48
C CYS A 324 -3.17 -13.60 -21.96
N VAL A 325 -3.32 -13.72 -23.28
CA VAL A 325 -3.52 -14.98 -23.98
C VAL A 325 -2.25 -15.31 -24.77
N PRO A 326 -1.44 -16.29 -24.33
CA PRO A 326 -0.30 -16.77 -25.11
C PRO A 326 -0.76 -17.42 -26.42
N ASP A 327 0.04 -17.28 -27.47
CA ASP A 327 -0.19 -17.99 -28.72
C ASP A 327 -0.05 -19.51 -28.53
N VAL A 328 -0.80 -20.29 -29.32
CA VAL A 328 -0.85 -21.76 -29.23
C VAL A 328 0.54 -22.42 -29.31
N GLY A 329 1.49 -21.81 -30.04
CA GLY A 329 2.86 -22.30 -30.17
C GLY A 329 3.81 -21.94 -29.03
N MET A 330 3.42 -21.08 -28.09
CA MET A 330 4.31 -20.54 -27.05
C MET A 330 4.19 -21.25 -25.69
N GLN A 331 3.57 -22.42 -25.62
CA GLN A 331 3.43 -23.17 -24.36
C GLN A 331 4.76 -23.54 -23.69
N ASN A 332 5.85 -23.61 -24.46
CA ASN A 332 7.18 -23.81 -23.90
C ASN A 332 7.68 -22.60 -23.09
N THR A 333 7.31 -21.40 -23.52
CA THR A 333 7.69 -20.13 -22.90
C THR A 333 6.68 -19.72 -21.83
N PHE A 334 5.39 -19.89 -22.10
CA PHE A 334 4.27 -19.55 -21.23
C PHE A 334 3.46 -20.82 -20.93
N PRO A 335 3.98 -21.70 -20.05
CA PRO A 335 3.29 -22.94 -19.71
C PRO A 335 2.00 -22.65 -18.94
N THR A 336 0.96 -23.43 -19.20
CA THR A 336 -0.23 -23.42 -18.34
C THR A 336 0.16 -23.86 -16.93
N PHE A 337 -0.09 -23.00 -15.94
CA PHE A 337 0.27 -23.25 -14.54
C PHE A 337 -0.92 -23.67 -13.67
N TRP A 338 -2.12 -23.83 -14.25
CA TRP A 338 -3.33 -24.30 -13.58
C TRP A 338 -3.88 -25.56 -14.28
N PRO A 339 -4.71 -26.40 -13.60
CA PRO A 339 -5.26 -27.60 -14.22
C PRO A 339 -6.35 -27.26 -15.26
N GLU A 340 -6.20 -27.75 -16.49
CA GLU A 340 -7.15 -27.55 -17.61
C GLU A 340 -8.17 -28.69 -17.78
N GLY A 341 -8.13 -29.71 -16.90
CA GLY A 341 -9.04 -30.86 -16.95
C GLY A 341 -10.50 -30.50 -16.66
N ARG A 342 -11.40 -31.48 -16.69
CA ARG A 342 -12.79 -31.30 -16.25
C ARG A 342 -12.87 -31.01 -14.74
N PRO A 343 -13.95 -30.38 -14.26
CA PRO A 343 -14.25 -30.31 -12.82
C PRO A 343 -14.07 -31.68 -12.14
N GLY A 344 -13.40 -31.70 -11.00
CA GLY A 344 -12.98 -32.92 -10.29
C GLY A 344 -11.58 -33.43 -10.66
N HIS A 345 -10.93 -32.87 -11.68
CA HIS A 345 -9.53 -33.21 -11.99
C HIS A 345 -8.58 -32.53 -11.01
N SER A 346 -7.61 -33.29 -10.51
CA SER A 346 -6.54 -32.81 -9.65
C SER A 346 -5.18 -32.95 -10.33
N LYS A 347 -4.32 -31.94 -10.20
CA LYS A 347 -2.95 -31.98 -10.72
C LYS A 347 -1.94 -31.56 -9.66
N LYS A 348 -0.81 -32.27 -9.61
CA LYS A 348 0.30 -31.97 -8.70
C LYS A 348 1.17 -30.84 -9.26
N TYR A 349 1.53 -29.88 -8.41
CA TYR A 349 2.43 -28.78 -8.72
C TYR A 349 3.51 -28.67 -7.65
N GLY A 350 4.77 -28.73 -8.07
CA GLY A 350 5.91 -28.78 -7.15
C GLY A 350 5.87 -30.00 -6.23
N PRO A 351 6.59 -29.96 -5.09
CA PRO A 351 6.71 -31.11 -4.20
C PRO A 351 5.47 -31.33 -3.33
N VAL A 352 4.77 -30.26 -2.95
CA VAL A 352 3.77 -30.26 -1.86
C VAL A 352 2.34 -29.94 -2.29
N PHE A 353 2.10 -29.35 -3.47
CA PHE A 353 0.75 -28.90 -3.83
C PHE A 353 0.03 -29.85 -4.76
N THR A 354 -1.25 -30.07 -4.46
CA THR A 354 -2.23 -30.68 -5.36
C THR A 354 -3.38 -29.70 -5.53
N ILE A 355 -3.65 -29.33 -6.77
CA ILE A 355 -4.66 -28.35 -7.12
C ILE A 355 -5.85 -29.06 -7.75
N ASP A 356 -7.00 -28.95 -7.11
CA ASP A 356 -8.26 -29.54 -7.57
C ASP A 356 -9.06 -28.50 -8.35
N HIS A 357 -9.49 -28.85 -9.57
CA HIS A 357 -10.44 -28.05 -10.33
C HIS A 357 -11.86 -28.24 -9.80
N ILE A 358 -12.43 -27.20 -9.19
CA ILE A 358 -13.80 -27.25 -8.66
C ILE A 358 -14.82 -26.94 -9.75
N SER A 359 -14.67 -25.80 -10.42
CA SER A 359 -15.60 -25.34 -11.46
C SER A 359 -14.96 -24.27 -12.33
N HIS A 360 -15.57 -24.00 -13.48
CA HIS A 360 -15.18 -22.90 -14.35
C HIS A 360 -16.39 -22.28 -15.04
N GLN A 361 -16.21 -21.06 -15.51
CA GLN A 361 -17.20 -20.29 -16.26
C GLN A 361 -16.51 -19.54 -17.39
N HIS A 362 -17.21 -19.40 -18.50
CA HIS A 362 -16.74 -18.71 -19.69
C HIS A 362 -17.68 -17.56 -20.02
N TYR A 363 -17.17 -16.34 -19.93
CA TYR A 363 -17.85 -15.10 -20.24
C TYR A 363 -17.31 -14.53 -21.55
N SER A 364 -17.95 -13.47 -22.05
CA SER A 364 -17.41 -12.71 -23.18
C SER A 364 -16.06 -12.09 -22.79
N ASN A 365 -15.00 -12.48 -23.48
CA ASN A 365 -13.62 -12.04 -23.25
C ASN A 365 -13.00 -12.35 -21.87
N ILE A 366 -13.66 -13.13 -21.00
CA ILE A 366 -13.12 -13.50 -19.68
C ILE A 366 -13.39 -14.98 -19.42
N LYS A 367 -12.38 -15.72 -18.98
CA LYS A 367 -12.54 -17.08 -18.46
C LYS A 367 -12.23 -17.08 -16.97
N SER A 368 -12.97 -17.85 -16.19
CA SER A 368 -12.72 -17.98 -14.76
C SER A 368 -12.78 -19.42 -14.29
N TRP A 369 -11.94 -19.76 -13.31
CA TRP A 369 -11.85 -21.09 -12.70
C TRP A 369 -11.78 -20.96 -11.19
N ILE A 370 -12.41 -21.89 -10.47
CA ILE A 370 -12.30 -22.01 -9.02
C ILE A 370 -11.47 -23.26 -8.73
N PHE A 371 -10.43 -23.07 -7.93
CA PHE A 371 -9.49 -24.12 -7.54
C PHE A 371 -9.45 -24.28 -6.03
N ARG A 372 -9.29 -25.54 -5.59
CA ARG A 372 -8.92 -25.86 -4.21
C ARG A 372 -7.47 -26.29 -4.16
N ILE A 373 -6.69 -25.61 -3.34
CA ILE A 373 -5.28 -25.83 -3.09
C ILE A 373 -5.14 -26.73 -1.87
N ASN A 374 -4.56 -27.91 -2.06
CA ASN A 374 -4.22 -28.80 -0.96
C ASN A 374 -2.70 -28.86 -0.82
N LYS A 375 -2.19 -28.57 0.39
CA LYS A 375 -0.77 -28.68 0.73
C LYS A 375 -0.52 -29.97 1.49
N LYS A 376 0.36 -30.82 0.96
CA LYS A 376 0.91 -31.98 1.65
C LYS A 376 2.00 -31.52 2.61
N ILE A 377 1.87 -31.89 3.88
CA ILE A 377 2.93 -31.65 4.87
C ILE A 377 4.07 -32.62 4.60
N VAL A 378 5.27 -32.06 4.45
CA VAL A 378 6.50 -32.81 4.19
C VAL A 378 7.58 -32.56 5.24
N SER A 379 7.44 -31.53 6.07
CA SER A 379 8.35 -31.27 7.17
C SER A 379 8.08 -32.26 8.32
N LEU A 380 9.12 -32.98 8.74
CA LEU A 380 9.07 -33.85 9.92
C LEU A 380 8.66 -33.08 11.17
N THR A 381 9.13 -31.84 11.32
CA THR A 381 8.79 -30.96 12.44
C THR A 381 7.31 -30.59 12.44
N GLU A 382 6.76 -30.21 11.28
CA GLU A 382 5.32 -29.91 11.14
C GLU A 382 4.46 -31.15 11.39
N LEU A 383 4.92 -32.31 10.89
CA LEU A 383 4.23 -33.59 11.06
C LEU A 383 4.21 -34.01 12.53
N MET A 384 5.33 -33.92 13.24
CA MET A 384 5.46 -34.25 14.66
C MET A 384 4.69 -33.27 15.55
N ALA A 385 4.61 -32.00 15.15
CA ALA A 385 3.81 -30.98 15.82
C ALA A 385 2.29 -31.12 15.53
N GLY A 386 1.88 -32.09 14.71
CA GLY A 386 0.46 -32.31 14.37
C GLY A 386 -0.17 -31.16 13.59
N VAL A 387 0.65 -30.31 12.95
CA VAL A 387 0.17 -29.19 12.14
C VAL A 387 -0.70 -29.75 11.03
N LYS A 388 -1.82 -29.08 10.73
CA LYS A 388 -2.64 -29.38 9.55
C LYS A 388 -2.55 -28.19 8.61
N ALA A 389 -2.29 -28.46 7.33
CA ALA A 389 -2.31 -27.43 6.31
C ALA A 389 -3.75 -27.30 5.77
N PRO A 390 -4.47 -26.21 6.08
CA PRO A 390 -5.86 -26.07 5.67
C PRO A 390 -5.95 -25.95 4.15
N PRO A 391 -6.94 -26.61 3.50
CA PRO A 391 -7.17 -26.38 2.09
C PRO A 391 -7.61 -24.94 1.86
N ARG A 392 -7.13 -24.31 0.79
CA ARG A 392 -7.46 -22.93 0.42
C ARG A 392 -8.20 -22.90 -0.90
N THR A 393 -9.12 -21.97 -1.07
CA THR A 393 -9.88 -21.78 -2.32
C THR A 393 -9.41 -20.51 -2.99
N VAL A 394 -9.15 -20.55 -4.29
CA VAL A 394 -8.74 -19.38 -5.09
C VAL A 394 -9.54 -19.35 -6.39
N GLN A 395 -9.87 -18.15 -6.85
CA GLN A 395 -10.46 -17.95 -8.17
C GLN A 395 -9.44 -17.37 -9.15
N LEU A 396 -9.19 -18.08 -10.25
CA LEU A 396 -8.36 -17.61 -11.35
C LEU A 396 -9.24 -16.98 -12.42
N TYR A 397 -8.83 -15.82 -12.94
CA TYR A 397 -9.45 -15.13 -14.06
C TYR A 397 -8.41 -14.93 -15.16
N GLN A 398 -8.80 -15.17 -16.41
CA GLN A 398 -7.99 -14.89 -17.58
C GLN A 398 -8.73 -13.92 -18.50
N LEU A 399 -8.08 -12.80 -18.83
CA LEU A 399 -8.56 -11.85 -19.81
C LEU A 399 -8.21 -12.33 -21.23
N MET A 400 -9.23 -12.52 -22.06
CA MET A 400 -9.08 -13.08 -23.41
C MET A 400 -8.88 -12.01 -24.49
N CYS A 401 -9.16 -10.74 -24.18
CA CYS A 401 -9.06 -9.62 -25.12
C CYS A 401 -7.72 -8.87 -25.06
N TRP A 402 -6.67 -9.52 -24.55
CA TRP A 402 -5.31 -8.99 -24.56
C TRP A 402 -4.35 -10.03 -25.15
N PRO A 403 -4.28 -10.13 -26.49
CA PRO A 403 -3.37 -11.03 -27.17
C PRO A 403 -1.91 -10.64 -26.93
N LEU A 404 -1.02 -11.63 -26.96
CA LEU A 404 0.42 -11.39 -26.84
C LEU A 404 0.90 -10.45 -27.96
N GLY A 405 1.74 -9.46 -27.61
CA GLY A 405 2.27 -8.46 -28.54
C GLY A 405 1.39 -7.21 -28.73
N HIS A 406 0.15 -7.22 -28.24
CA HIS A 406 -0.67 -6.01 -28.21
C HIS A 406 -0.25 -5.08 -27.06
N LYS A 407 -0.11 -3.78 -27.36
CA LYS A 407 0.28 -2.76 -26.37
C LYS A 407 -0.81 -2.50 -25.31
N VAL A 408 -2.08 -2.66 -25.69
CA VAL A 408 -3.26 -2.44 -24.84
C VAL A 408 -4.34 -3.48 -25.18
N PRO A 409 -5.24 -3.82 -24.25
CA PRO A 409 -6.34 -4.74 -24.53
C PRO A 409 -7.28 -4.17 -25.61
N THR A 410 -7.91 -5.06 -26.38
CA THR A 410 -8.84 -4.68 -27.45
C THR A 410 -10.20 -4.19 -26.92
N SER A 411 -10.50 -4.46 -25.64
CA SER A 411 -11.73 -4.02 -24.97
C SER A 411 -11.42 -3.50 -23.56
N THR A 412 -11.68 -2.21 -23.34
CA THR A 412 -11.58 -1.58 -22.00
C THR A 412 -12.72 -2.02 -21.08
N ASN A 413 -13.92 -2.22 -21.63
CA ASN A 413 -15.09 -2.66 -20.85
C ASN A 413 -14.85 -4.04 -20.21
N SER A 414 -14.22 -4.96 -20.94
CA SER A 414 -13.91 -6.30 -20.42
C SER A 414 -12.86 -6.24 -19.29
N LEU A 415 -11.93 -5.29 -19.33
CA LEU A 415 -10.98 -5.07 -18.24
C LEU A 415 -11.66 -4.53 -16.97
N VAL A 416 -12.59 -3.57 -17.13
CA VAL A 416 -13.38 -3.04 -16.00
C VAL A 416 -14.30 -4.11 -15.41
N GLU A 417 -14.95 -4.91 -16.26
CA GLU A 417 -15.80 -6.02 -15.83
C GLU A 417 -15.00 -7.06 -15.03
N LEU A 418 -13.79 -7.40 -15.50
CA LEU A 418 -12.87 -8.28 -14.78
C LEU A 418 -12.53 -7.75 -13.37
N MET A 419 -12.20 -6.46 -13.24
CA MET A 419 -11.93 -5.84 -11.93
C MET A 419 -13.15 -5.97 -11.00
N ASN A 420 -14.36 -5.71 -11.50
CA ASN A 420 -15.60 -5.86 -10.74
C ASN A 420 -15.90 -7.32 -10.37
N MET A 421 -15.52 -8.29 -11.20
CA MET A 421 -15.67 -9.72 -10.87
C MET A 421 -14.73 -10.15 -9.74
N VAL A 422 -13.47 -9.70 -9.78
CA VAL A 422 -12.47 -9.97 -8.74
C VAL A 422 -12.92 -9.37 -7.41
N GLU A 423 -13.39 -8.13 -7.40
CA GLU A 423 -13.83 -7.48 -6.16
C GLU A 423 -15.07 -8.16 -5.56
N ARG A 424 -16.05 -8.55 -6.38
CA ARG A 424 -17.20 -9.35 -5.93
C ARG A 424 -16.82 -10.72 -5.37
N TRP A 425 -15.70 -11.30 -5.83
CA TRP A 425 -15.17 -12.53 -5.24
C TRP A 425 -14.54 -12.26 -3.87
N ARG A 426 -13.68 -11.24 -3.78
CA ARG A 426 -13.01 -10.83 -2.54
C ARG A 426 -13.97 -10.46 -1.40
N GLN A 427 -15.12 -9.89 -1.73
CA GLN A 427 -16.17 -9.58 -0.75
C GLN A 427 -16.88 -10.83 -0.19
N ARG A 428 -16.81 -11.97 -0.89
CA ARG A 428 -17.46 -13.23 -0.50
C ARG A 428 -16.50 -14.23 0.18
N THR A 429 -15.19 -13.99 0.11
CA THR A 429 -14.16 -14.84 0.67
C THR A 429 -13.39 -14.12 1.76
N ASP A 430 -12.49 -14.83 2.45
CA ASP A 430 -11.51 -14.18 3.31
C ASP A 430 -10.65 -13.20 2.49
N TYR A 431 -10.35 -12.05 3.09
CA TYR A 431 -9.56 -11.01 2.43
C TYR A 431 -8.12 -11.49 2.26
N GLY A 432 -7.65 -11.51 1.02
CA GLY A 432 -6.27 -11.83 0.65
C GLY A 432 -5.84 -11.08 -0.61
N PRO A 433 -4.53 -10.96 -0.87
CA PRO A 433 -4.01 -10.23 -2.02
C PRO A 433 -4.45 -10.86 -3.35
N VAL A 434 -4.42 -10.06 -4.41
CA VAL A 434 -4.68 -10.52 -5.78
C VAL A 434 -3.34 -10.69 -6.52
N ALA A 435 -3.05 -11.92 -6.95
CA ALA A 435 -1.85 -12.18 -7.75
C ALA A 435 -2.13 -11.84 -9.22
N VAL A 436 -1.45 -10.85 -9.77
CA VAL A 436 -1.57 -10.40 -11.15
C VAL A 436 -0.37 -10.92 -11.96
N VAL A 437 -0.68 -11.69 -13.01
CA VAL A 437 0.28 -12.41 -13.84
C VAL A 437 0.27 -11.85 -15.25
N SER A 438 1.45 -11.52 -15.76
CA SER A 438 1.69 -11.01 -17.11
C SER A 438 2.94 -11.66 -17.74
N PRO A 439 3.03 -11.79 -19.08
CA PRO A 439 4.18 -12.33 -19.79
C PRO A 439 5.53 -11.69 -19.47
#